data_AF-A0ABD5V6Y0-F1
#
_entry.id   AF-A0ABD5V6Y0-F1
#
_cell.length_a   1.000
_cell.length_b   1.000
_cell.length_c   1.000
_cell.angle_alpha   90.00
_cell.angle_beta   90.00
_cell.angle_gamma   90.00
#
_symmetry.space_group_name_H-M   'P 1'
#
loop_
_entity.id
_entity.type
_entity.pdbx_description
1 polymer ?
#
loop_
_entity_poly.entity_id
_entity_poly.type
_entity_poly.pdbx_seq_one_letter_code
_entity_poly.pdbx_strand_id
1 'polypeptide(L)'
;MTVAWAAVALAYVLVVPVAFAGVVVLGPRVGYAYRREHDRWVYAALSIAFASALVLGGPVAPTLRFEPAFALALPAGVALYLLDTAVVERVTGAAVERGTSEFAYAAPMLLAVVPEELVFRTALAPLASAYGDVAFVAASAVGFGLAHVARGRREVALKTWDGVAYAVAYVATGTVVVPVLAHLGYNLAALWTIAFTGMDAVGR
;
A
#
# COMPACT_ATOMS: atom_id res chain seq x y z
N MET A 1 -12.19 22.68 -5.93
CA MET A 1 -11.11 21.91 -6.58
C MET A 1 -10.57 20.77 -5.72
N THR A 2 -10.38 20.97 -4.40
CA THR A 2 -9.81 19.98 -3.47
C THR A 2 -10.55 18.64 -3.37
N VAL A 3 -11.89 18.63 -3.44
CA VAL A 3 -12.68 17.37 -3.38
C VAL A 3 -12.57 16.54 -4.67
N ALA A 4 -12.53 17.20 -5.83
CA ALA A 4 -12.31 16.51 -7.11
C ALA A 4 -10.95 15.81 -7.14
N TRP A 5 -9.94 16.39 -6.48
CA TRP A 5 -8.62 15.78 -6.35
C TRP A 5 -8.61 14.50 -5.52
N ALA A 6 -9.36 14.48 -4.41
CA ALA A 6 -9.53 13.27 -3.62
C ALA A 6 -10.19 12.14 -4.42
N ALA A 7 -11.13 12.48 -5.31
CA ALA A 7 -11.72 11.50 -6.22
C ALA A 7 -10.70 10.92 -7.22
N VAL A 8 -9.77 11.74 -7.73
CA VAL A 8 -8.64 11.25 -8.55
C VAL A 8 -7.78 10.28 -7.74
N ALA A 9 -7.42 10.61 -6.51
CA ALA A 9 -6.65 9.72 -5.65
C ALA A 9 -7.38 8.39 -5.38
N LEU A 10 -8.69 8.41 -5.13
CA LEU A 10 -9.50 7.19 -4.98
C LEU A 10 -9.64 6.40 -6.29
N ALA A 11 -9.54 7.05 -7.45
CA ALA A 11 -9.52 6.35 -8.74
C ALA A 11 -8.30 5.41 -8.87
N TYR A 12 -7.24 5.58 -8.07
CA TYR A 12 -6.13 4.63 -7.97
C TYR A 12 -6.61 3.17 -7.81
N VAL A 13 -7.64 2.96 -6.98
CA VAL A 13 -8.26 1.65 -6.74
C VAL A 13 -8.78 1.00 -8.02
N LEU A 14 -9.22 1.81 -9.00
CA LEU A 14 -9.70 1.35 -10.30
C LEU A 14 -8.59 1.32 -11.35
N VAL A 15 -7.62 2.23 -11.27
CA VAL A 15 -6.49 2.31 -12.21
C VAL A 15 -5.65 1.05 -12.16
N VAL A 16 -5.37 0.53 -10.95
CA VAL A 16 -4.56 -0.69 -10.79
C VAL A 16 -5.14 -1.86 -11.58
N PRO A 17 -6.38 -2.35 -11.32
CA PRO A 17 -6.92 -3.50 -12.06
C PRO A 17 -7.07 -3.24 -13.56
N VAL A 18 -7.42 -2.02 -13.97
CA VAL A 18 -7.53 -1.65 -15.40
C VAL A 18 -6.17 -1.71 -16.08
N ALA A 19 -5.12 -1.20 -15.45
CA ALA A 19 -3.78 -1.23 -16.00
C ALA A 19 -3.24 -2.66 -16.09
N PHE A 20 -3.51 -3.51 -15.09
CA PHE A 20 -3.21 -4.94 -15.16
C PHE A 20 -3.91 -5.62 -16.34
N ALA A 21 -5.22 -5.40 -16.50
CA ALA A 21 -5.96 -5.93 -17.64
C ALA A 21 -5.36 -5.44 -18.98
N GLY A 22 -4.96 -4.17 -19.05
CA GLY A 22 -4.25 -3.59 -20.18
C GLY A 22 -2.93 -4.32 -20.49
N VAL A 23 -2.09 -4.56 -19.49
CA VAL A 23 -0.81 -5.30 -19.64
C VAL A 23 -1.06 -6.72 -20.13
N VAL A 24 -2.06 -7.42 -19.59
CA VAL A 24 -2.39 -8.79 -20.03
C VAL A 24 -2.91 -8.82 -21.47
N VAL A 25 -3.78 -7.88 -21.85
CA VAL A 25 -4.44 -7.88 -23.17
C VAL A 25 -3.55 -7.29 -24.27
N LEU A 26 -2.77 -6.24 -23.96
CA LEU A 26 -1.94 -5.53 -24.93
C LEU A 26 -0.50 -6.04 -24.98
N GLY A 27 0.00 -6.63 -23.89
CA GLY A 27 1.36 -7.16 -23.79
C GLY A 27 1.77 -8.05 -24.98
N PRO A 28 0.97 -9.06 -25.37
CA PRO A 28 1.31 -9.93 -26.50
C PRO A 28 1.45 -9.19 -27.83
N ARG A 29 0.76 -8.06 -28.02
CA ARG A 29 0.85 -7.26 -29.25
C ARG A 29 2.18 -6.52 -29.39
N VAL A 30 2.92 -6.35 -28.30
CA VAL A 30 4.24 -5.72 -28.27
C VAL A 30 5.35 -6.72 -27.90
N GLY A 31 5.09 -8.02 -28.01
CA GLY A 31 6.05 -9.08 -27.70
C GLY A 31 6.29 -9.32 -26.20
N TYR A 32 5.45 -8.80 -25.33
CA TYR A 32 5.53 -9.02 -23.89
C TYR A 32 4.62 -10.17 -23.44
N ALA A 33 5.22 -11.23 -22.88
CA ALA A 33 4.50 -12.35 -22.29
C ALA A 33 4.33 -12.12 -20.78
N TYR A 34 3.12 -11.70 -20.36
CA TYR A 34 2.80 -11.51 -18.96
C TYR A 34 2.87 -12.82 -18.17
N ARG A 35 3.40 -12.73 -16.94
CA ARG A 35 3.49 -13.81 -15.96
C ARG A 35 3.12 -13.24 -14.60
N ARG A 36 2.53 -14.06 -13.71
CA ARG A 36 2.15 -13.63 -12.35
C ARG A 36 3.30 -13.07 -11.52
N GLU A 37 4.53 -13.53 -11.76
CA GLU A 37 5.73 -12.98 -11.12
C GLU A 37 5.97 -11.50 -11.46
N HIS A 38 5.43 -11.01 -12.58
CA HIS A 38 5.53 -9.62 -13.00
C HIS A 38 4.56 -8.69 -12.25
N ASP A 39 3.56 -9.23 -11.53
CA ASP A 39 2.51 -8.42 -10.90
C ASP A 39 3.06 -7.28 -10.07
N ARG A 40 4.08 -7.57 -9.27
CA ARG A 40 4.62 -6.62 -8.31
C ARG A 40 5.40 -5.52 -8.99
N TRP A 41 6.10 -5.85 -10.07
CA TRP A 41 6.82 -4.88 -10.89
C TRP A 41 5.85 -3.97 -11.63
N VAL A 42 4.80 -4.53 -12.23
CA VAL A 42 3.73 -3.77 -12.87
C VAL A 42 3.06 -2.85 -11.85
N TYR A 43 2.71 -3.40 -10.68
CA TYR A 43 2.10 -2.64 -9.59
C TYR A 43 3.01 -1.49 -9.13
N ALA A 44 4.25 -1.76 -8.74
CA ALA A 44 5.19 -0.74 -8.28
C ALA A 44 5.40 0.36 -9.33
N ALA A 45 5.57 0.00 -10.61
CA ALA A 45 5.71 0.96 -11.69
C ALA A 45 4.46 1.84 -11.86
N LEU A 46 3.26 1.24 -11.77
CA LEU A 46 2.00 1.97 -11.82
C LEU A 46 1.83 2.90 -10.62
N SER A 47 2.14 2.43 -9.40
CA SER A 47 2.10 3.25 -8.18
C SER A 47 3.04 4.44 -8.31
N ILE A 48 4.28 4.23 -8.76
CA ILE A 48 5.26 5.31 -8.98
C ILE A 48 4.72 6.32 -10.00
N ALA A 49 4.26 5.84 -11.16
CA ALA A 49 3.75 6.71 -12.22
C ALA A 49 2.54 7.52 -11.76
N PHE A 50 1.60 6.88 -11.07
CA PHE A 50 0.40 7.51 -10.56
C PHE A 50 0.70 8.52 -9.45
N ALA A 51 1.52 8.16 -8.46
CA ALA A 51 1.95 9.08 -7.41
C ALA A 51 2.73 10.26 -7.98
N SER A 52 3.59 10.04 -8.98
CA SER A 52 4.31 11.11 -9.67
C SER A 52 3.36 12.07 -10.39
N ALA A 53 2.37 11.54 -11.11
CA ALA A 53 1.35 12.35 -11.76
C ALA A 53 0.54 13.17 -10.74
N LEU A 54 0.21 12.58 -9.59
CA LEU A 54 -0.45 13.29 -8.50
C LEU A 54 0.43 14.41 -7.92
N VAL A 55 1.69 14.14 -7.61
CA VAL A 55 2.59 15.14 -7.00
C VAL A 55 2.89 16.28 -7.98
N LEU A 56 3.09 15.97 -9.26
CA LEU A 56 3.45 16.97 -10.28
C LEU A 56 2.25 17.76 -10.80
N GLY A 57 1.07 17.14 -10.86
CA GLY A 57 -0.15 17.76 -11.39
C GLY A 57 -1.14 18.24 -10.32
N GLY A 58 -0.93 17.86 -9.06
CA GLY A 58 -1.85 18.09 -7.97
C GLY A 58 -1.69 19.43 -7.27
N PRO A 59 -2.75 19.92 -6.61
CA PRO A 59 -2.69 21.17 -5.83
C PRO A 59 -2.05 20.99 -4.45
N VAL A 60 -1.67 19.76 -4.06
CA VAL A 60 -1.20 19.41 -2.71
C VAL A 60 0.21 18.86 -2.80
N ALA A 61 1.17 19.62 -2.29
CA ALA A 61 2.53 19.14 -2.12
C ALA A 61 2.63 18.22 -0.90
N PRO A 62 3.46 17.16 -0.95
CA PRO A 62 3.71 16.32 0.22
C PRO A 62 4.42 17.12 1.32
N THR A 63 3.88 17.06 2.53
CA THR A 63 4.55 17.62 3.71
C THR A 63 5.65 16.66 4.16
N LEU A 64 6.90 17.11 4.05
CA LEU A 64 8.09 16.37 4.44
C LEU A 64 8.74 17.05 5.66
N ARG A 65 8.60 16.42 6.82
CA ARG A 65 9.35 16.75 8.05
C ARG A 65 10.17 15.55 8.49
N PHE A 66 11.37 15.83 8.98
CA PHE A 66 12.31 14.82 9.48
C PHE A 66 12.70 15.16 10.91
N GLU A 67 12.44 14.22 11.81
CA GLU A 67 12.84 14.31 13.21
C GLU A 67 13.45 12.97 13.62
N PRO A 68 14.51 12.93 14.44
CA PRO A 68 15.13 11.67 14.86
C PRO A 68 14.14 10.67 15.47
N ALA A 69 13.14 11.17 16.21
CA ALA A 69 12.09 10.35 16.80
C ALA A 69 11.23 9.60 15.76
N PHE A 70 11.12 10.10 14.53
CA PHE A 70 10.36 9.43 13.46
C PHE A 70 10.98 8.09 13.06
N ALA A 71 12.27 7.86 13.35
CA ALA A 71 12.90 6.55 13.15
C ALA A 71 12.20 5.43 13.94
N LEU A 72 11.51 5.75 15.04
CA LEU A 72 10.72 4.78 15.83
C LEU A 72 9.51 4.25 15.06
N ALA A 73 9.06 4.90 13.99
CA ALA A 73 7.99 4.41 13.15
C ALA A 73 8.38 3.10 12.46
N LEU A 74 9.65 2.90 12.13
CA LEU A 74 10.13 1.68 11.47
C LEU A 74 9.93 0.42 12.35
N PRO A 75 10.44 0.35 13.61
CA PRO A 75 10.13 -0.77 14.48
C PRO A 75 8.64 -0.86 14.86
N ALA A 76 7.90 0.26 14.88
CA ALA A 76 6.44 0.21 15.06
C ALA A 76 5.74 -0.50 13.88
N GLY A 77 6.21 -0.28 12.66
CA GLY A 77 5.76 -1.01 11.46
C GLY A 77 6.04 -2.50 11.52
N VAL A 78 7.22 -2.89 12.00
CA VAL A 78 7.56 -4.30 12.27
C VAL A 78 6.60 -4.89 13.30
N ALA A 79 6.34 -4.18 14.40
CA ALA A 79 5.42 -4.63 15.44
C ALA A 79 3.98 -4.78 14.91
N LEU A 80 3.53 -3.89 14.03
CA LEU A 80 2.23 -3.98 13.37
C LEU A 80 2.13 -5.26 12.51
N TYR A 81 3.15 -5.57 11.71
CA TYR A 81 3.18 -6.82 10.93
C TYR A 81 3.12 -8.07 11.82
N LEU A 82 3.88 -8.08 12.92
CA LEU A 82 3.89 -9.20 13.86
C LEU A 82 2.53 -9.37 14.55
N LEU A 83 1.87 -8.26 14.88
CA LEU A 83 0.51 -8.28 15.43
C LEU A 83 -0.49 -8.86 14.42
N ASP A 84 -0.49 -8.37 13.18
CA ASP A 84 -1.35 -8.88 12.11
C ASP A 84 -1.16 -10.38 11.91
N THR A 85 0.10 -10.81 11.84
CA THR A 85 0.47 -12.22 11.71
C THR A 85 -0.07 -13.03 12.87
N ALA A 86 0.16 -12.60 14.11
CA ALA A 86 -0.33 -13.31 15.30
C ALA A 86 -1.87 -13.39 15.34
N VAL A 87 -2.57 -12.33 14.92
CA VAL A 87 -4.03 -12.33 14.81
C VAL A 87 -4.48 -13.32 13.75
N VAL A 88 -3.86 -13.33 12.57
CA VAL A 88 -4.23 -14.22 11.49
C VAL A 88 -3.96 -15.68 11.84
N GLU A 89 -2.81 -16.01 12.44
CA GLU A 89 -2.49 -17.35 12.93
C GLU A 89 -3.53 -17.81 13.95
N ARG A 90 -3.90 -16.93 14.89
CA ARG A 90 -4.89 -17.23 15.92
C ARG A 90 -6.30 -17.47 15.35
N VAL A 91 -6.70 -16.70 14.34
CA VAL A 91 -8.04 -16.79 13.73
C VAL A 91 -8.14 -17.95 12.75
N THR A 92 -7.07 -18.25 12.01
CA THR A 92 -7.10 -19.25 10.93
C THR A 92 -6.50 -20.60 11.31
N GLY A 93 -5.67 -20.65 12.36
CA GLY A 93 -4.89 -21.82 12.73
C GLY A 93 -3.73 -22.13 11.76
N ALA A 94 -3.55 -21.35 10.70
CA ALA A 94 -2.47 -21.52 9.74
C ALA A 94 -1.22 -20.76 10.21
N ALA A 95 -0.12 -21.48 10.38
CA ALA A 95 1.17 -20.87 10.69
C ALA A 95 1.69 -20.02 9.52
N VAL A 96 2.37 -18.93 9.83
CA VAL A 96 3.06 -18.09 8.86
C VAL A 96 4.39 -18.72 8.47
N GLU A 97 4.67 -18.78 7.17
CA GLU A 97 5.88 -19.40 6.63
C GLU A 97 7.08 -18.44 6.68
N ARG A 98 8.29 -18.93 6.39
CA ARG A 98 9.45 -18.05 6.27
C ARG A 98 9.37 -17.22 4.99
N GLY A 99 9.86 -15.99 5.07
CA GLY A 99 9.92 -15.10 3.93
C GLY A 99 10.97 -15.46 2.89
N THR A 100 11.04 -14.66 1.84
CA THR A 100 12.06 -14.75 0.80
C THR A 100 12.87 -13.46 0.75
N SER A 101 14.19 -13.61 0.59
CA SER A 101 15.12 -12.52 0.32
C SER A 101 15.37 -12.30 -1.17
N GLU A 102 14.64 -12.98 -2.05
CA GLU A 102 14.81 -12.85 -3.49
C GLU A 102 14.56 -11.41 -3.95
N PHE A 103 15.54 -10.84 -4.64
CA PHE A 103 15.50 -9.46 -5.10
C PHE A 103 14.26 -9.16 -5.96
N ALA A 104 13.87 -10.08 -6.84
CA ALA A 104 12.70 -9.94 -7.71
C ALA A 104 11.38 -9.83 -6.92
N TYR A 105 11.34 -10.35 -5.70
CA TYR A 105 10.21 -10.26 -4.78
C TYR A 105 10.30 -9.00 -3.91
N ALA A 106 11.48 -8.73 -3.36
CA ALA A 106 11.74 -7.68 -2.38
C ALA A 106 11.71 -6.28 -2.98
N ALA A 107 12.41 -6.06 -4.09
CA ALA A 107 12.55 -4.74 -4.70
C ALA A 107 11.21 -4.06 -5.01
N PRO A 108 10.25 -4.68 -5.72
CA PRO A 108 8.98 -4.00 -6.04
C PRO A 108 8.13 -3.72 -4.79
N MET A 109 8.20 -4.58 -3.77
CA MET A 109 7.49 -4.38 -2.50
C MET A 109 8.01 -3.16 -1.74
N LEU A 110 9.32 -2.93 -1.74
CA LEU A 110 9.93 -1.76 -1.10
C LEU A 110 9.73 -0.49 -1.94
N LEU A 111 9.79 -0.59 -3.27
CA LEU A 111 9.58 0.54 -4.18
C LEU A 111 8.14 1.10 -4.13
N ALA A 112 7.16 0.26 -3.81
CA ALA A 112 5.76 0.69 -3.71
C ALA A 112 5.42 1.49 -2.45
N VAL A 113 6.26 1.45 -1.41
CA VAL A 113 5.98 2.09 -0.10
C VAL A 113 5.72 3.59 -0.26
N VAL A 114 6.69 4.32 -0.79
CA VAL A 114 6.59 5.78 -0.96
C VAL A 114 5.40 6.19 -1.83
N PRO A 115 5.20 5.65 -3.04
CA PRO A 115 4.09 6.08 -3.89
C PRO A 115 2.73 5.76 -3.27
N GLU A 116 2.54 4.63 -2.59
CA GLU A 116 1.29 4.36 -1.89
C GLU A 116 1.00 5.39 -0.81
N GLU A 117 2.00 5.72 0.03
CA GLU A 117 1.82 6.72 1.06
C GLU A 117 1.53 8.11 0.48
N LEU A 118 2.15 8.47 -0.64
CA LEU A 118 1.83 9.73 -1.33
C LEU A 118 0.38 9.73 -1.83
N VAL A 119 -0.11 8.64 -2.43
CA VAL A 119 -1.50 8.53 -2.90
C VAL A 119 -2.48 8.70 -1.73
N PHE A 120 -2.31 7.91 -0.67
CA PHE A 120 -3.35 7.82 0.35
C PHE A 120 -3.21 8.83 1.48
N ARG A 121 -2.03 9.41 1.71
CA ARG A 121 -1.79 10.34 2.83
C ARG A 121 -1.63 11.75 2.34
N THR A 122 -0.96 11.97 1.20
CA THR A 122 -0.83 13.31 0.62
C THR A 122 -2.04 13.68 -0.23
N ALA A 123 -2.40 12.86 -1.23
CA ALA A 123 -3.46 13.27 -2.17
C ALA A 123 -4.87 13.29 -1.55
N LEU A 124 -5.09 12.52 -0.48
CA LEU A 124 -6.33 12.57 0.31
C LEU A 124 -6.32 13.59 1.45
N ALA A 125 -5.18 14.21 1.78
CA ALA A 125 -5.08 15.21 2.87
C ALA A 125 -6.14 16.33 2.82
N PRO A 126 -6.59 16.84 1.63
CA PRO A 126 -7.65 17.83 1.58
C PRO A 126 -8.98 17.41 2.21
N LEU A 127 -9.25 16.11 2.33
CA LEU A 127 -10.42 15.59 3.02
C LEU A 127 -10.39 15.93 4.52
N ALA A 128 -9.20 15.98 5.14
CA ALA A 128 -9.06 16.35 6.53
C ALA A 128 -9.50 17.81 6.76
N SER A 129 -9.08 18.73 5.88
CA SER A 129 -9.49 20.14 5.96
C SER A 129 -10.96 20.35 5.61
N ALA A 130 -11.52 19.58 4.69
CA ALA A 130 -12.90 19.75 4.21
C ALA A 130 -13.95 19.06 5.11
N TYR A 131 -13.61 17.91 5.69
CA TYR A 131 -14.56 17.03 6.37
C TYR A 131 -14.04 16.49 7.72
N GLY A 132 -12.85 16.89 8.15
CA GLY A 132 -12.22 16.47 9.41
C GLY A 132 -11.35 15.22 9.29
N ASP A 133 -10.49 15.03 10.29
CA ASP A 133 -9.50 13.94 10.32
C ASP A 133 -10.14 12.55 10.25
N VAL A 134 -11.33 12.37 10.85
CA VAL A 134 -12.07 11.10 10.81
C VAL A 134 -12.43 10.73 9.37
N ALA A 135 -12.89 11.68 8.57
CA ALA A 135 -13.24 11.43 7.16
C ALA A 135 -12.00 11.10 6.33
N PHE A 136 -10.88 11.79 6.58
CA PHE A 136 -9.60 11.48 5.96
C PHE A 136 -9.12 10.06 6.31
N VAL A 137 -9.11 9.70 7.60
CA VAL A 137 -8.68 8.36 8.06
C VAL A 137 -9.56 7.28 7.44
N ALA A 138 -10.88 7.46 7.44
CA ALA A 138 -11.80 6.50 6.83
C ALA A 138 -11.55 6.32 5.32
N ALA A 139 -11.45 7.41 4.57
CA ALA A 139 -11.20 7.36 3.12
C ALA A 139 -9.82 6.76 2.79
N SER A 140 -8.78 7.15 3.53
CA SER A 140 -7.42 6.64 3.39
C SER A 140 -7.35 5.14 3.66
N ALA A 141 -7.95 4.69 4.77
CA ALA A 141 -7.96 3.28 5.18
C ALA A 141 -8.74 2.39 4.20
N VAL A 142 -9.95 2.81 3.80
CA VAL A 142 -10.76 2.06 2.85
C VAL A 142 -10.09 2.02 1.48
N GLY A 143 -9.57 3.16 1.00
CA GLY A 143 -8.84 3.22 -0.27
C GLY A 143 -7.62 2.31 -0.29
N PHE A 144 -6.81 2.33 0.77
CA PHE A 144 -5.61 1.50 0.90
C PHE A 144 -5.96 0.00 0.90
N GLY A 145 -7.00 -0.39 1.64
CA GLY A 145 -7.49 -1.78 1.63
C GLY A 145 -8.02 -2.21 0.27
N LEU A 146 -8.84 -1.38 -0.38
CA LEU A 146 -9.43 -1.71 -1.69
C LEU A 146 -8.38 -1.79 -2.81
N ALA A 147 -7.26 -1.06 -2.72
CA ALA A 147 -6.15 -1.23 -3.66
C ALA A 147 -5.55 -2.65 -3.65
N HIS A 148 -5.82 -3.42 -2.58
CA HIS A 148 -5.38 -4.80 -2.41
C HIS A 148 -6.47 -5.84 -2.72
N VAL A 149 -7.59 -5.45 -3.34
CA VAL A 149 -8.72 -6.37 -3.63
C VAL A 149 -8.31 -7.61 -4.44
N ALA A 150 -7.32 -7.50 -5.32
CA ALA A 150 -6.79 -8.63 -6.10
C ALA A 150 -6.12 -9.71 -5.24
N ARG A 151 -5.78 -9.41 -3.98
CA ARG A 151 -5.19 -10.33 -3.00
C ARG A 151 -6.24 -11.03 -2.12
N GLY A 152 -7.53 -10.71 -2.31
CA GLY A 152 -8.64 -11.34 -1.61
C GLY A 152 -9.13 -10.58 -0.37
N ARG A 153 -10.32 -10.96 0.13
CA ARG A 153 -11.05 -10.22 1.17
C ARG A 153 -10.29 -10.08 2.49
N ARG A 154 -9.53 -11.10 2.88
CA ARG A 154 -8.72 -11.06 4.10
C ARG A 154 -7.62 -10.01 3.99
N GLU A 155 -6.93 -9.96 2.86
CA GLU A 155 -5.90 -8.95 2.62
C GLU A 155 -6.50 -7.56 2.63
N VAL A 156 -7.66 -7.36 2.01
CA VAL A 156 -8.38 -6.07 2.06
C VAL A 156 -8.64 -5.65 3.52
N ALA A 157 -9.10 -6.56 4.38
CA ALA A 157 -9.36 -6.23 5.77
C ALA A 157 -8.08 -5.86 6.55
N LEU A 158 -7.00 -6.62 6.39
CA LEU A 158 -5.70 -6.32 7.00
C LEU A 158 -5.14 -4.98 6.50
N LYS A 159 -5.17 -4.77 5.18
CA LYS A 159 -4.69 -3.52 4.58
C LYS A 159 -5.57 -2.33 4.94
N THR A 160 -6.87 -2.51 5.14
CA THR A 160 -7.70 -1.44 5.73
C THR A 160 -7.26 -1.09 7.14
N TRP A 161 -6.93 -2.08 7.97
CA TRP A 161 -6.39 -1.86 9.31
C TRP A 161 -5.03 -1.14 9.30
N ASP A 162 -4.08 -1.60 8.48
CA ASP A 162 -2.81 -0.90 8.23
C ASP A 162 -3.05 0.54 7.76
N GLY A 163 -4.04 0.69 6.88
CA GLY A 163 -4.49 1.96 6.35
C GLY A 163 -4.88 2.96 7.43
N VAL A 164 -5.61 2.50 8.46
CA VAL A 164 -5.95 3.28 9.65
C VAL A 164 -4.67 3.67 10.41
N ALA A 165 -3.79 2.73 10.70
CA ALA A 165 -2.56 2.98 11.46
C ALA A 165 -1.69 4.06 10.80
N TYR A 166 -1.48 3.96 9.49
CA TYR A 166 -0.68 4.93 8.73
C TYR A 166 -1.38 6.28 8.59
N ALA A 167 -2.69 6.31 8.41
CA ALA A 167 -3.45 7.57 8.35
C ALA A 167 -3.44 8.30 9.70
N VAL A 168 -3.59 7.58 10.82
CA VAL A 168 -3.46 8.15 12.18
C VAL A 168 -2.04 8.68 12.40
N ALA A 169 -1.01 7.93 11.99
CA ALA A 169 0.38 8.39 12.07
C ALA A 169 0.62 9.68 11.26
N TYR A 170 0.02 9.80 10.08
CA TYR A 170 0.05 11.03 9.28
C TYR A 170 -0.64 12.20 10.00
N VAL A 171 -1.87 12.02 10.50
CA VAL A 171 -2.61 13.07 11.23
C VAL A 171 -1.82 13.54 12.46
N ALA A 172 -1.27 12.60 13.23
CA ALA A 172 -0.56 12.90 14.47
C ALA A 172 0.75 13.69 14.25
N THR A 173 1.37 13.55 13.08
CA THR A 173 2.72 14.09 12.82
C THR A 173 2.73 15.18 11.75
N GLY A 174 1.68 15.27 10.94
CA GLY A 174 1.56 16.20 9.81
C GLY A 174 2.57 15.95 8.69
N THR A 175 3.19 14.77 8.63
CA THR A 175 4.22 14.42 7.63
C THR A 175 4.00 13.03 7.06
N VAL A 176 4.28 12.85 5.77
CA VAL A 176 4.21 11.53 5.11
C VAL A 176 5.43 10.65 5.43
N VAL A 177 6.49 11.22 6.00
CA VAL A 177 7.71 10.47 6.36
C VAL A 177 7.43 9.36 7.38
N VAL A 178 6.59 9.64 8.38
CA VAL A 178 6.28 8.69 9.46
C VAL A 178 5.52 7.47 8.95
N PRO A 179 4.39 7.59 8.21
CA PRO A 179 3.73 6.42 7.64
C PRO A 179 4.61 5.70 6.61
N VAL A 180 5.46 6.39 5.84
CA VAL A 180 6.45 5.73 4.94
C VAL A 180 7.40 4.84 5.72
N LEU A 181 7.94 5.31 6.85
CA LEU A 181 8.85 4.52 7.68
C LEU A 181 8.14 3.32 8.34
N ALA A 182 6.91 3.52 8.82
CA ALA A 182 6.10 2.43 9.37
C ALA A 182 5.77 1.36 8.32
N HIS A 183 5.31 1.77 7.14
CA HIS A 183 5.02 0.86 6.05
C HIS A 183 6.29 0.16 5.53
N LEU A 184 7.41 0.87 5.46
CA LEU A 184 8.70 0.25 5.16
C LEU A 184 9.07 -0.84 6.19
N GLY A 185 8.93 -0.55 7.48
CA GLY A 185 9.16 -1.52 8.55
C GLY A 185 8.25 -2.75 8.44
N TYR A 186 6.98 -2.54 8.11
CA TYR A 186 6.01 -3.62 7.85
C TYR A 186 6.47 -4.50 6.69
N ASN A 187 6.83 -3.90 5.55
CA ASN A 187 7.27 -4.66 4.36
C ASN A 187 8.59 -5.38 4.60
N LEU A 188 9.53 -4.79 5.35
CA LEU A 188 10.77 -5.47 5.74
C LEU A 188 10.49 -6.69 6.63
N ALA A 189 9.59 -6.57 7.60
CA ALA A 189 9.15 -7.70 8.42
C ALA A 189 8.52 -8.80 7.55
N ALA A 190 7.61 -8.42 6.64
CA ALA A 190 6.98 -9.34 5.70
C ALA A 190 7.99 -10.08 4.82
N LEU A 191 9.02 -9.40 4.33
CA LEU A 191 10.09 -10.04 3.54
C LEU A 191 10.90 -11.06 4.35
N TRP A 192 11.10 -10.81 5.65
CA TRP A 192 11.77 -11.76 6.53
C TRP A 192 10.89 -12.95 6.94
N THR A 193 9.56 -12.85 6.84
CA THR A 193 8.62 -13.77 7.52
C THR A 193 7.39 -14.19 6.69
N ILE A 194 7.38 -14.11 5.34
CA ILE A 194 6.15 -14.21 4.51
C ILE A 194 5.07 -15.18 5.01
N ALA A 195 3.95 -14.58 5.38
CA ALA A 195 2.65 -15.20 5.59
C ALA A 195 1.95 -15.53 4.26
N PHE A 196 1.48 -16.77 4.15
CA PHE A 196 0.58 -17.36 3.15
C PHE A 196 1.10 -17.68 1.74
N THR A 197 1.61 -18.91 1.58
CA THR A 197 1.35 -19.71 0.37
C THR A 197 0.28 -20.78 0.66
N GLY A 198 -0.99 -20.37 0.68
CA GLY A 198 -2.13 -21.26 0.89
C GLY A 198 -3.24 -21.19 -0.18
N MET A 199 -3.09 -20.37 -1.22
CA MET A 199 -4.11 -20.25 -2.27
C MET A 199 -3.87 -21.14 -3.50
N ASP A 200 -2.77 -21.89 -3.55
CA ASP A 200 -2.52 -22.88 -4.61
C ASP A 200 -2.96 -24.31 -4.22
N ALA A 201 -3.52 -24.50 -3.01
CA ALA A 201 -3.98 -25.81 -2.53
C ALA A 201 -5.51 -26.05 -2.70
N VAL A 202 -6.26 -25.07 -3.21
CA VAL A 202 -7.70 -25.23 -3.56
C VAL A 202 -7.88 -24.86 -5.03
N GLY A 203 -7.42 -25.73 -5.93
CA GLY A 203 -7.63 -25.54 -7.37
C GLY A 203 -6.61 -26.17 -8.32
N ARG A 204 -6.00 -27.30 -7.94
CA ARG A 204 -5.43 -28.25 -8.91
C ARG A 204 -6.16 -29.57 -8.78
#